data_AF-A0A519RMQ7-F1
#
_entry.id   AF-A0A519RMQ7-F1
#
_cell.length_a   1.000
_cell.length_b   1.000
_cell.length_c   1.000
_cell.angle_alpha   90.00
_cell.angle_beta   90.00
_cell.angle_gamma   90.00
#
_symmetry.space_group_name_H-M   'P 1'
#
loop_
_entity.id
_entity.type
_entity.pdbx_description
1 polymer ?
#
loop_
_entity_poly.entity_id
_entity_poly.type
_entity_poly.pdbx_seq_one_letter_code
_entity_poly.pdbx_strand_id
1 'polypeptide(L)'
;MKTLSLILSIAVFFTAGYFFVVDFTASTEMNYLIYMALLVILMLICVVGVMINLPMILRERRKMKVLIYNSYSKKRIQNREFDRQFGIS
;
A
#
# COMPACT_ATOMS: atom_id res chain seq x y z
N MET A 1 -6.24 -1.36 10.47
CA MET A 1 -6.20 0.11 10.45
C MET A 1 -5.24 0.65 9.39
N LYS A 2 -3.94 0.33 9.41
CA LYS A 2 -2.96 0.84 8.43
C LYS A 2 -3.18 0.36 6.99
N THR A 3 -3.76 -0.82 6.80
CA THR A 3 -4.15 -1.37 5.49
C THR A 3 -5.28 -0.58 4.82
N LEU A 4 -6.23 -0.05 5.61
CA LEU A 4 -7.30 0.81 5.09
C LEU A 4 -6.75 2.13 4.59
N SER A 5 -5.81 2.76 5.33
CA SER A 5 -5.12 3.96 4.84
C SER A 5 -4.34 3.72 3.54
N LEU A 6 -3.81 2.51 3.35
CA LEU A 6 -3.11 2.14 2.11
C LEU A 6 -4.09 2.07 0.93
N ILE A 7 -5.20 1.36 1.11
CA ILE A 7 -6.25 1.24 0.09
C ILE A 7 -6.83 2.61 -0.26
N LEU A 8 -7.07 3.44 0.75
CA LEU A 8 -7.55 4.81 0.57
C LEU A 8 -6.53 5.65 -0.21
N SER A 9 -5.25 5.61 0.15
CA SER A 9 -4.19 6.35 -0.56
C SER A 9 -4.05 5.90 -2.02
N ILE A 10 -4.19 4.61 -2.29
CA ILE A 10 -4.19 4.09 -3.67
C ILE A 10 -5.41 4.57 -4.44
N ALA A 11 -6.60 4.49 -3.85
CA ALA A 11 -7.83 4.94 -4.48
C ALA A 11 -7.78 6.44 -4.83
N VAL A 12 -7.32 7.27 -3.88
CA VAL A 12 -7.16 8.72 -4.09
C VAL A 12 -6.08 9.02 -5.14
N PHE A 13 -5.00 8.24 -5.20
CA PHE A 13 -3.98 8.39 -6.23
C PHE A 13 -4.55 8.14 -7.64
N PHE A 14 -5.39 7.11 -7.81
CA PHE A 14 -6.01 6.82 -9.10
C PHE A 14 -7.03 7.88 -9.51
N THR A 15 -7.85 8.37 -8.58
CA THR A 15 -8.83 9.43 -8.89
C THR A 15 -8.13 10.74 -9.22
N ALA A 16 -7.13 11.16 -8.44
CA ALA A 16 -6.35 12.36 -8.71
C ALA A 16 -5.59 12.24 -10.04
N GLY A 17 -4.98 11.08 -10.32
CA GLY A 17 -4.33 10.82 -11.60
C GLY A 17 -5.29 10.88 -12.79
N TYR A 18 -6.52 10.35 -12.64
CA TYR A 18 -7.54 10.43 -13.67
C TYR A 18 -7.94 11.89 -13.97
N PHE A 19 -8.23 12.68 -12.93
CA PHE A 19 -8.54 14.10 -13.09
C PHE A 19 -7.37 14.86 -13.72
N PHE A 20 -6.14 14.57 -13.30
CA PHE A 20 -4.96 15.19 -13.88
C PHE A 20 -4.80 14.91 -15.37
N VAL A 21 -5.09 13.69 -15.84
CA VAL A 21 -5.00 13.35 -17.28
C VAL A 21 -6.17 13.91 -18.08
N VAL A 22 -7.40 13.84 -17.55
CA VAL A 22 -8.61 14.28 -18.26
C VAL A 22 -8.65 15.80 -18.39
N ASP A 23 -8.36 16.52 -17.30
CA ASP A 23 -8.40 17.98 -17.30
C ASP A 23 -7.10 18.62 -17.81
N PHE A 24 -6.16 17.84 -18.34
CA PHE A 24 -4.87 18.31 -18.86
C PHE A 24 -5.03 19.18 -20.11
N THR A 25 -5.45 20.42 -19.92
CA THR A 25 -5.67 21.40 -20.99
C THR A 25 -4.78 22.60 -20.71
N ALA A 26 -3.89 22.99 -21.61
CA ALA A 26 -3.00 24.13 -21.37
C ALA A 26 -3.78 25.45 -21.38
N SER A 27 -4.32 25.83 -20.22
CA SER A 27 -4.98 27.12 -19.97
C SER A 27 -4.10 27.97 -19.06
N THR A 28 -3.95 29.25 -19.39
CA THR A 28 -3.16 30.23 -18.63
C THR A 28 -3.97 30.96 -17.56
N GLU A 29 -5.20 30.54 -17.30
CA GLU A 29 -5.99 31.11 -16.21
C GLU A 29 -5.38 30.79 -14.84
N MET A 30 -5.29 31.81 -13.98
CA MET A 30 -4.73 31.67 -12.63
C MET A 30 -5.42 30.57 -11.81
N ASN A 31 -6.74 30.44 -11.93
CA ASN A 31 -7.52 29.40 -11.24
C ASN A 31 -7.12 28.00 -11.70
N TYR A 32 -6.90 27.82 -13.00
CA TYR A 32 -6.50 26.55 -13.58
C TYR A 32 -5.09 26.16 -13.12
N LEU A 33 -4.19 27.13 -13.03
CA LEU A 33 -2.82 26.94 -12.56
C LEU A 33 -2.79 26.50 -11.09
N ILE A 34 -3.63 27.10 -10.24
CA ILE A 34 -3.79 26.71 -8.83
C ILE A 34 -4.39 25.30 -8.73
N TYR A 35 -5.42 24.99 -9.52
CA TYR A 35 -6.03 23.67 -9.54
C TYR A 35 -5.03 22.57 -9.91
N MET A 36 -4.24 22.78 -10.97
CA MET A 36 -3.20 21.84 -11.38
C MET A 36 -2.09 21.69 -10.33
N ALA A 37 -1.67 22.77 -9.68
CA ALA A 37 -0.69 22.70 -8.60
C ALA A 37 -1.19 21.88 -7.40
N LEU A 38 -2.46 22.06 -7.00
CA LEU A 38 -3.09 21.28 -5.93
C LEU A 38 -3.18 19.80 -6.28
N LEU A 39 -3.53 19.46 -7.52
CA LEU A 39 -3.54 18.08 -8.00
C LEU A 39 -2.16 17.43 -7.89
N VAL A 40 -1.10 18.15 -8.29
CA VAL A 40 0.29 17.65 -8.18
C VAL A 40 0.69 17.44 -6.72
N ILE A 41 0.39 18.38 -5.83
CA ILE A 41 0.67 18.24 -4.39
C ILE A 41 -0.08 17.03 -3.82
N LEU A 42 -1.35 16.84 -4.17
CA LEU A 42 -2.15 15.70 -3.74
C LEU A 42 -1.53 14.38 -4.19
N MET A 43 -1.06 14.30 -5.44
CA MET A 43 -0.36 13.13 -5.98
C MET A 43 0.93 12.83 -5.21
N LEU A 44 1.73 13.85 -4.89
CA LEU A 44 2.96 13.68 -4.09
C LEU A 44 2.67 13.14 -2.68
N ILE A 45 1.65 13.68 -2.00
CA ILE A 45 1.24 13.20 -0.68
C ILE A 45 0.79 11.73 -0.74
N CYS A 46 0.06 11.35 -1.79
CA CYS A 46 -0.36 9.96 -2.00
C CYS A 46 0.85 9.03 -2.21
N VAL A 47 1.88 9.44 -2.96
CA VAL A 47 3.11 8.65 -3.15
C VAL A 47 3.82 8.44 -1.81
N VAL A 48 3.97 9.51 -1.00
CA VAL A 48 4.58 9.41 0.33
C VAL A 48 3.79 8.47 1.23
N GLY A 49 2.46 8.55 1.21
CA GLY A 49 1.57 7.67 1.96
C GLY A 49 1.75 6.19 1.59
N VAL A 50 1.91 5.88 0.30
CA VAL A 50 2.21 4.52 -0.17
C VAL A 50 3.62 4.09 0.26
N MET A 51 4.62 4.96 0.14
CA MET A 51 6.02 4.65 0.43
C MET A 51 6.25 4.29 1.90
N ILE A 52 5.59 4.99 2.84
CA ILE A 52 5.65 4.69 4.28
C ILE A 52 5.04 3.31 4.59
N ASN A 53 4.02 2.91 3.84
CA ASN A 53 3.22 1.72 4.13
C ASN A 53 3.70 0.45 3.38
N LEU A 54 4.52 0.63 2.33
CA LEU A 54 5.16 -0.42 1.54
C LEU A 54 6.05 -1.40 2.35
N PRO A 55 6.99 -0.96 3.22
CA PRO A 55 7.84 -1.87 3.98
C PRO A 55 7.04 -2.72 4.98
N MET A 56 5.90 -2.22 5.44
CA MET A 56 5.03 -2.96 6.35
C MET A 56 4.33 -4.12 5.65
N ILE A 57 3.86 -3.92 4.41
CA ILE A 57 3.33 -5.01 3.58
C ILE A 57 4.39 -6.07 3.30
N LEU A 58 5.61 -5.67 2.95
CA LEU A 58 6.69 -6.60 2.64
C LEU A 58 7.03 -7.51 3.84
N ARG A 59 6.95 -6.99 5.06
CA ARG A 59 7.16 -7.76 6.29
C ARG A 59 6.03 -8.74 6.58
N GLU A 60 4.76 -8.34 6.38
CA GLU A 60 3.61 -9.22 6.57
C GLU A 60 3.55 -10.35 5.53
N ARG A 61 3.91 -10.06 4.26
CA ARG A 61 3.97 -11.08 3.20
C ARG A 61 5.03 -12.16 3.48
N ARG A 62 6.16 -11.81 4.12
CA ARG A 62 7.16 -12.83 4.54
C ARG A 62 6.59 -13.79 5.58
N LYS A 63 5.84 -13.29 6.58
CA LYS A 63 5.21 -14.14 7.61
C LYS A 63 4.19 -15.11 7.01
N MET A 64 3.36 -14.67 6.06
CA MET A 64 2.42 -15.57 5.37
C MET A 64 3.14 -16.66 4.57
N LYS A 65 4.23 -16.34 3.86
CA LYS A 65 4.98 -17.34 3.09
C LYS A 65 5.56 -18.44 3.99
N VAL A 66 6.05 -18.08 5.18
CA VAL A 66 6.54 -19.04 6.19
C VAL A 66 5.41 -19.96 6.66
N LEU A 67 4.22 -19.43 6.93
CA LEU A 67 3.05 -20.22 7.35
C LEU A 67 2.59 -21.21 6.27
N ILE A 68 2.55 -20.78 5.00
CA ILE A 68 2.12 -21.62 3.87
C ILE A 68 3.13 -22.74 3.60
N TYR A 69 4.44 -22.43 3.61
CA TYR A 69 5.48 -23.44 3.42
C TYR A 69 5.48 -24.50 4.53
N ASN A 70 5.23 -24.08 5.79
CA ASN A 70 5.19 -25.01 6.91
C ASN A 70 3.94 -25.93 6.86
N SER A 71 2.82 -25.46 6.30
CA SER A 71 1.63 -26.30 6.09
C SER A 71 1.79 -27.36 5.00
N TYR A 72 2.69 -27.15 4.03
CA TYR A 72 2.87 -28.07 2.88
C TYR A 72 3.90 -29.18 3.13
N SER A 73 4.69 -29.12 4.21
CA SER A 73 5.61 -30.21 4.55
C SER A 73 4.85 -31.38 5.16
N LYS A 74 4.62 -32.44 4.37
CA LYS A 74 4.04 -33.74 4.80
C LYS A 74 4.77 -34.38 5.99
N LYS A 75 6.01 -33.98 6.28
CA LYS A 75 6.68 -34.19 7.58
C LYS A 75 6.74 -32.85 8.30
N ARG A 76 5.80 -32.61 9.21
CA ARG A 76 5.90 -31.48 10.15
C ARG A 76 7.16 -31.72 10.98
N ILE A 77 8.22 -30.95 10.74
CA ILE A 77 9.37 -30.94 11.65
C ILE A 77 8.85 -30.19 12.88
N GLN A 78 8.57 -30.90 13.98
CA GLN A 78 8.13 -30.28 15.23
C GLN A 78 9.16 -29.25 15.66
N ASN A 79 8.85 -27.98 15.44
CA ASN A 79 9.69 -26.89 15.87
C ASN A 79 9.02 -26.25 17.09
N ARG A 80 9.39 -26.73 18.28
CA ARG A 80 8.77 -26.35 19.57
C ARG A 80 8.79 -24.84 19.82
N GLU A 81 9.80 -24.13 19.30
CA GLU A 81 9.90 -22.67 19.38
C GLU A 81 8.81 -21.98 18.55
N PHE A 82 8.47 -22.52 17.38
CA PHE A 82 7.43 -21.99 16.50
C PHE A 82 6.03 -22.28 17.06
N ASP A 83 5.77 -23.50 17.50
CA ASP A 83 4.47 -23.90 18.05
C ASP A 83 4.12 -23.10 19.32
N ARG A 84 5.13 -22.79 20.16
CA ARG A 84 4.98 -21.96 21.36
C ARG A 84 4.70 -20.48 21.04
N GLN A 85 5.26 -19.93 19.96
CA GLN A 85 4.98 -18.56 19.54
C GLN A 85 3.55 -18.37 19.01
N PHE A 86 2.95 -19.40 18.42
CA PHE A 86 1.64 -19.33 17.77
C PHE A 86 0.52 -20.05 18.55
N GLY A 87 0.82 -20.63 19.72
CA GLY A 87 -0.17 -21.29 20.58
C GLY A 87 -0.80 -22.52 19.95
N ILE A 88 -0.10 -23.17 19.02
CA ILE A 88 -0.57 -24.36 18.31
C ILE A 88 -0.13 -25.57 19.15
N SER A 89 -0.96 -25.94 20.13
CA SER A 89 -0.79 -27.19 20.91
C SER A 89 -1.30 -28.40 20.15
#